data_AF-A0A9X3EZ15-F1
#
_entry.id   AF-A0A9X3EZ15-F1
#
_cell.length_a   1.000
_cell.length_b   1.000
_cell.length_c   1.000
_cell.angle_alpha   90.00
_cell.angle_beta   90.00
_cell.angle_gamma   90.00
#
_symmetry.space_group_name_H-M   'P 1'
#
loop_
_entity.id
_entity.type
_entity.pdbx_description
1 polymer ?
#
loop_
_entity_poly.entity_id
_entity_poly.type
_entity_poly.pdbx_seq_one_letter_code
_entity_poly.pdbx_strand_id
1 'polypeptide(L)'
;MPVPRRSLLRALLAAPVALAPSFAQARKFSPPDRAARSAALGALDQLPPDLQAAFTPGDDDKPIPRPGPQDWLAQHGEPGQTFAQFVGQRHNRPTESRRKLSFLPIGAIEGGEWPALAVVADFAARYFQIPIERLAPTTMAALKARKRDRGAYDQYDTRTILSGMKPRVPADAYALVAVTTSDLYPAPGWNFVFGYASFDERVGVYSFARFDPAFYGEARGPGVRPKILRRCLGLLVHEVGHMFGLYHCVHFHCIMNGCNHLDESDRAPLHLCPVCRRKLQYAIAFDPAVRERQLAEFFRAHDMADDAARSERLLAAIVSAAPAP
;
A
#
# COMPACT_ATOMS: atom_id res chain seq x y z
N MET A 1 -2.87 -50.88 -21.01
CA MET A 1 -3.91 -50.30 -20.14
C MET A 1 -3.22 -49.57 -19.00
N PRO A 2 -3.27 -48.23 -18.95
CA PRO A 2 -2.58 -47.44 -17.94
C PRO A 2 -3.47 -47.25 -16.70
N VAL A 3 -2.88 -47.49 -15.53
CA VAL A 3 -3.46 -47.21 -14.21
C VAL A 3 -3.41 -45.70 -13.95
N PRO A 4 -4.50 -45.03 -13.51
CA PRO A 4 -4.49 -43.59 -13.32
C PRO A 4 -3.70 -43.22 -12.05
N ARG A 5 -2.70 -42.36 -12.20
CA ARG A 5 -2.02 -41.69 -11.08
C ARG A 5 -3.03 -40.76 -10.39
N ARG A 6 -3.45 -41.13 -9.19
CA ARG A 6 -4.19 -40.23 -8.28
C ARG A 6 -3.33 -39.00 -7.99
N SER A 7 -3.73 -37.84 -8.51
CA SER A 7 -3.18 -36.56 -8.09
C SER A 7 -3.54 -36.34 -6.62
N LEU A 8 -2.55 -36.45 -5.74
CA LEU A 8 -2.64 -35.95 -4.37
C LEU A 8 -2.69 -34.42 -4.46
N LEU A 9 -3.91 -33.87 -4.59
CA LEU A 9 -4.19 -32.48 -4.23
C LEU A 9 -3.92 -32.37 -2.73
N ARG A 10 -2.69 -31.97 -2.37
CA ARG A 10 -2.46 -31.32 -1.07
C ARG A 10 -3.15 -29.98 -1.17
N ALA A 11 -4.40 -29.93 -0.73
CA ALA A 11 -5.03 -28.70 -0.29
C ALA A 11 -4.21 -28.17 0.88
N LEU A 12 -3.19 -27.35 0.58
CA LEU A 12 -2.75 -26.33 1.51
C LEU A 12 -3.94 -25.40 1.64
N LEU A 13 -4.74 -25.63 2.68
CA LEU A 13 -5.61 -24.63 3.25
C LEU A 13 -4.73 -23.41 3.50
N ALA A 14 -4.75 -22.46 2.55
CA ALA A 14 -4.48 -21.07 2.86
C ALA A 14 -5.60 -20.68 3.82
N ALA A 15 -5.37 -20.96 5.10
CA ALA A 15 -6.14 -20.35 6.16
C ALA A 15 -6.05 -18.84 5.88
N PRO A 16 -7.17 -18.12 5.83
CA PRO A 16 -7.07 -16.68 5.96
C PRO A 16 -6.30 -16.47 7.26
N VAL A 17 -5.24 -15.66 7.23
CA VAL A 17 -4.71 -15.07 8.47
C VAL A 17 -5.75 -14.05 8.92
N ALA A 18 -6.94 -14.54 9.25
CA ALA A 18 -7.85 -13.92 10.17
C ALA A 18 -7.28 -14.28 11.52
N LEU A 19 -6.36 -13.44 12.02
CA LEU A 19 -6.16 -13.34 13.45
C LEU A 19 -7.53 -13.01 14.04
N ALA A 20 -8.22 -14.02 14.56
CA ALA A 20 -9.25 -13.77 15.55
C ALA A 20 -8.62 -12.87 16.63
N PRO A 21 -9.30 -11.84 17.14
CA PRO A 21 -8.79 -11.08 18.26
C PRO A 21 -8.74 -12.03 19.45
N SER A 22 -7.58 -12.65 19.66
CA SER A 22 -7.19 -13.09 20.98
C SER A 22 -7.15 -11.81 21.80
N PHE A 23 -8.07 -11.67 22.75
CA PHE A 23 -7.97 -10.66 23.81
C PHE A 23 -6.82 -11.03 24.77
N ALA A 24 -5.64 -11.35 24.22
CA ALA A 24 -4.40 -11.19 24.95
C ALA A 24 -4.20 -9.68 25.07
N GLN A 25 -4.25 -9.18 26.31
CA GLN A 25 -3.97 -7.80 26.67
C GLN A 25 -2.78 -7.32 25.83
N ALA A 26 -3.04 -6.43 24.86
CA ALA A 26 -2.01 -6.01 23.91
C ALA A 26 -0.82 -5.51 24.72
N ARG A 27 0.33 -6.21 24.61
CA ARG A 27 1.56 -5.72 25.24
C ARG A 27 1.77 -4.31 24.73
N LYS A 28 1.83 -3.35 25.65
CA LYS A 28 1.91 -1.93 25.35
C LYS A 28 3.05 -1.69 24.36
N PHE A 29 2.73 -1.36 23.12
CA PHE A 29 3.72 -1.18 22.07
C PHE A 29 4.75 -0.14 22.49
N SER A 30 6.02 -0.46 22.29
CA SER A 30 7.14 0.45 22.54
C SER A 30 7.93 0.60 21.23
N PRO A 31 8.12 1.84 20.73
CA PRO A 31 8.94 2.06 19.55
C PRO A 31 10.30 1.39 19.69
N PRO A 32 10.75 0.61 18.69
CA PRO A 32 12.05 -0.04 18.74
C PRO A 32 13.16 1.00 18.81
N ASP A 33 14.22 0.74 19.56
CA ASP A 33 15.38 1.62 19.66
C ASP A 33 16.22 1.65 18.36
N ARG A 34 17.31 2.42 18.36
CA ARG A 34 18.19 2.53 17.18
C ARG A 34 18.79 1.18 16.78
N ALA A 35 19.21 0.36 17.73
CA ALA A 35 19.84 -0.92 17.45
C ALA A 35 18.85 -1.91 16.82
N ALA A 36 17.64 -2.00 17.35
CA ALA A 36 16.57 -2.83 16.80
C ALA A 36 16.15 -2.37 15.39
N ARG A 37 16.10 -1.06 15.13
CA ARG A 37 15.82 -0.52 13.79
C ARG A 37 16.94 -0.84 12.80
N SER A 38 18.21 -0.70 13.21
CA SER A 38 19.36 -1.08 12.39
C SER A 38 19.39 -2.58 12.10
N ALA A 39 19.09 -3.41 13.09
CA ALA A 39 18.97 -4.86 12.91
C ALA A 39 17.83 -5.22 11.94
N ALA A 40 16.69 -4.53 12.01
CA ALA A 40 15.58 -4.73 11.08
C ALA A 40 15.91 -4.34 9.64
N LEU A 41 16.72 -3.29 9.46
CA LEU A 41 17.23 -2.86 8.15
C LEU A 41 18.22 -3.86 7.55
N GLY A 42 19.05 -4.48 8.40
CA GLY A 42 20.13 -5.37 8.00
C GLY A 42 21.35 -4.62 7.47
N ALA A 43 22.45 -5.35 7.23
CA ALA A 43 23.72 -4.78 6.79
C ALA A 43 23.63 -4.18 5.37
N LEU A 44 24.28 -3.04 5.15
CA LEU A 44 24.31 -2.31 3.87
C LEU A 44 25.70 -2.29 3.22
N ASP A 45 26.74 -2.68 3.95
CA ASP A 45 28.16 -2.64 3.56
C ASP A 45 28.47 -3.34 2.23
N GLN A 46 27.70 -4.35 1.87
CA GLN A 46 27.86 -5.12 0.62
C GLN A 46 27.08 -4.52 -0.57
N LEU A 47 26.35 -3.41 -0.38
CA LEU A 47 25.59 -2.77 -1.45
C LEU A 47 26.47 -1.74 -2.20
N PRO A 48 26.17 -1.46 -3.48
CA PRO A 48 26.69 -0.29 -4.17
C PRO A 48 26.49 1.02 -3.37
N PRO A 49 27.43 1.99 -3.43
CA PRO A 49 27.38 3.21 -2.62
C PRO A 49 26.08 4.03 -2.73
N ASP A 50 25.50 4.11 -3.92
CA ASP A 50 24.21 4.75 -4.18
C ASP A 50 23.06 4.05 -3.45
N LEU A 51 23.05 2.70 -3.45
CA LEU A 51 22.07 1.92 -2.67
C LEU A 51 22.32 2.00 -1.16
N GLN A 52 23.58 2.08 -0.73
CA GLN A 52 23.91 2.35 0.68
C GLN A 52 23.32 3.68 1.13
N ALA A 53 23.53 4.75 0.36
CA ALA A 53 22.95 6.06 0.62
C ALA A 53 21.41 6.03 0.57
N ALA A 54 20.83 5.30 -0.39
CA ALA A 54 19.39 5.16 -0.52
C ALA A 54 18.76 4.50 0.71
N PHE A 55 19.44 3.60 1.43
CA PHE A 55 18.87 2.85 2.56
C PHE A 55 19.43 3.23 3.93
N THR A 56 20.43 4.10 4.00
CA THR A 56 20.91 4.62 5.27
C THR A 56 19.86 5.56 5.87
N PRO A 57 19.39 5.33 7.12
CA PRO A 57 18.43 6.23 7.75
C PRO A 57 18.99 7.65 7.89
N GLY A 58 18.28 8.64 7.34
CA GLY A 58 18.61 10.06 7.47
C GLY A 58 17.72 10.79 8.48
N ASP A 59 17.81 12.12 8.51
CA ASP A 59 17.04 12.95 9.44
C ASP A 59 15.52 12.84 9.26
N ASP A 60 15.06 12.56 8.04
CA ASP A 60 13.64 12.37 7.72
C ASP A 60 13.10 10.98 8.12
N ASP A 61 13.97 10.03 8.44
CA ASP A 61 13.60 8.66 8.79
C ASP A 61 13.42 8.54 10.31
N LYS A 62 12.38 9.23 10.82
CA LYS A 62 12.05 9.25 12.23
C LYS A 62 11.59 7.86 12.73
N PRO A 63 11.90 7.48 13.99
CA PRO A 63 11.29 6.32 14.62
C PRO A 63 9.77 6.41 14.57
N ILE A 64 9.07 5.27 14.56
CA ILE A 64 7.62 5.27 14.70
C ILE A 64 7.26 5.94 16.04
N PRO A 65 6.29 6.87 16.08
CA PRO A 65 5.90 7.51 17.33
C PRO A 65 5.28 6.49 18.30
N ARG A 66 5.25 6.84 19.58
CA ARG A 66 4.45 6.08 20.55
C ARG A 66 2.96 6.26 20.18
N PRO A 67 2.18 5.19 20.04
CA PRO A 67 0.77 5.30 19.65
C PRO A 67 -0.05 5.98 20.74
N GLY A 68 -1.00 6.81 20.32
CA GLY A 68 -2.10 7.26 21.15
C GLY A 68 -3.05 6.12 21.53
N PRO A 69 -3.98 6.30 22.48
CA PRO A 69 -4.85 5.23 22.96
C PRO A 69 -5.73 4.59 21.87
N GLN A 70 -6.06 5.34 20.82
CA GLN A 70 -6.92 4.89 19.72
C GLN A 70 -6.15 4.48 18.45
N ASP A 71 -4.84 4.69 18.44
CA ASP A 71 -3.96 4.37 17.31
C ASP A 71 -3.81 2.84 17.15
N TRP A 72 -3.46 2.40 15.94
CA TRP A 72 -3.42 0.99 15.56
C TRP A 72 -2.60 0.12 16.52
N LEU A 73 -1.36 0.52 16.80
CA LEU A 73 -0.43 -0.26 17.63
C LEU A 73 -0.73 -0.22 19.13
N ALA A 74 -1.68 0.62 19.57
CA ALA A 74 -2.22 0.52 20.93
C ALA A 74 -3.29 -0.57 21.06
N GLN A 75 -3.97 -0.92 19.95
CA GLN A 75 -5.08 -1.87 19.93
C GLN A 75 -4.70 -3.22 19.31
N HIS A 76 -3.67 -3.25 18.46
CA HIS A 76 -3.28 -4.41 17.67
C HIS A 76 -1.81 -4.75 17.86
N GLY A 77 -1.53 -6.04 18.07
CA GLY A 77 -0.17 -6.57 18.09
C GLY A 77 0.32 -6.87 16.68
N GLU A 78 1.37 -6.18 16.25
CA GLU A 78 1.99 -6.37 14.93
C GLU A 78 3.38 -7.00 15.07
N PRO A 79 3.68 -8.12 14.40
CA PRO A 79 5.00 -8.75 14.46
C PRO A 79 6.07 -7.91 13.74
N GLY A 80 5.65 -7.01 12.85
CA GLY A 80 6.55 -6.32 11.93
C GLY A 80 7.18 -7.27 10.92
N GLN A 81 8.16 -6.77 10.18
CA GLN A 81 8.87 -7.53 9.17
C GLN A 81 10.22 -6.88 8.87
N THR A 82 11.30 -7.54 9.29
CA THR A 82 12.68 -7.14 8.97
C THR A 82 12.99 -7.41 7.49
N PHE A 83 14.08 -6.83 6.98
CA PHE A 83 14.54 -7.11 5.63
C PHE A 83 14.87 -8.60 5.43
N ALA A 84 15.58 -9.22 6.39
CA ALA A 84 15.93 -10.64 6.31
C ALA A 84 14.68 -11.55 6.29
N GLN A 85 13.68 -11.24 7.11
CA GLN A 85 12.40 -11.97 7.09
C GLN A 85 11.67 -11.81 5.76
N PHE A 86 11.65 -10.59 5.20
CA PHE A 86 11.04 -10.33 3.90
C PHE A 86 11.70 -11.15 2.78
N VAL A 87 13.03 -11.20 2.74
CA VAL A 87 13.78 -12.00 1.75
C VAL A 87 13.50 -13.50 1.90
N GLY A 88 13.37 -13.99 3.14
CA GLY A 88 13.09 -15.40 3.43
C GLY A 88 11.63 -15.82 3.19
N GLN A 89 10.71 -14.87 3.00
CA GLN A 89 9.29 -15.15 2.74
C GLN A 89 9.01 -15.29 1.25
N ARG A 90 8.12 -16.22 0.90
CA ARG A 90 7.60 -16.34 -0.46
C ARG A 90 6.49 -15.31 -0.67
N HIS A 91 6.71 -14.40 -1.62
CA HIS A 91 5.69 -13.45 -2.09
C HIS A 91 5.75 -13.35 -3.62
N ASN A 92 4.66 -12.90 -4.23
CA ASN A 92 4.61 -12.64 -5.66
C ASN A 92 5.57 -11.51 -6.03
N ARG A 93 6.44 -11.71 -7.03
CA ARG A 93 7.26 -10.65 -7.63
C ARG A 93 6.86 -10.41 -9.09
N PRO A 94 7.07 -9.19 -9.62
CA PRO A 94 7.02 -8.95 -11.05
C PRO A 94 7.97 -9.91 -11.79
N THR A 95 7.56 -10.34 -12.96
CA THR A 95 8.36 -11.16 -13.88
C THR A 95 8.38 -10.49 -15.24
N GLU A 96 9.22 -10.95 -16.16
CA GLU A 96 9.23 -10.45 -17.55
C GLU A 96 7.84 -10.54 -18.22
N SER A 97 7.10 -11.60 -17.88
CA SER A 97 5.74 -11.84 -18.34
C SER A 97 4.67 -11.10 -17.55
N ARG A 98 4.93 -10.63 -16.33
CA ARG A 98 3.97 -9.92 -15.47
C ARG A 98 4.62 -8.67 -14.90
N ARG A 99 4.61 -7.60 -15.70
CA ARG A 99 5.48 -6.42 -15.52
C ARG A 99 4.73 -5.10 -15.32
N LYS A 100 3.40 -5.12 -15.23
CA LYS A 100 2.58 -3.91 -15.10
C LYS A 100 1.53 -4.03 -14.00
N LEU A 101 1.08 -2.91 -13.45
CA LEU A 101 -0.14 -2.87 -12.64
C LEU A 101 -1.28 -2.41 -13.56
N SER A 102 -2.42 -3.09 -13.50
CA SER A 102 -3.62 -2.67 -14.23
C SER A 102 -4.61 -2.06 -13.25
N PHE A 103 -5.05 -0.83 -13.51
CA PHE A 103 -6.01 -0.10 -12.68
C PHE A 103 -7.40 -0.24 -13.27
N LEU A 104 -8.35 -0.72 -12.47
CA LEU A 104 -9.74 -0.95 -12.86
C LEU A 104 -10.67 0.02 -12.14
N PRO A 105 -11.25 1.01 -12.84
CA PRO A 105 -12.30 1.82 -12.26
C PRO A 105 -13.56 0.97 -12.01
N ILE A 106 -14.12 1.01 -10.80
CA ILE A 106 -15.45 0.47 -10.51
C ILE A 106 -16.41 1.61 -10.19
N GLY A 107 -17.36 1.83 -11.11
CA GLY A 107 -18.30 2.96 -11.08
C GLY A 107 -17.66 4.27 -11.57
N ALA A 108 -18.34 5.39 -11.30
CA ALA A 108 -17.81 6.71 -11.61
C ALA A 108 -16.78 7.13 -10.56
N ILE A 109 -15.53 7.26 -10.99
CA ILE A 109 -14.40 7.72 -10.15
C ILE A 109 -14.00 9.15 -10.54
N GLU A 110 -14.35 9.57 -11.74
CA GLU A 110 -14.07 10.91 -12.24
C GLU A 110 -15.29 11.81 -12.00
N GLY A 111 -15.08 12.93 -11.32
CA GLY A 111 -16.12 13.89 -10.92
C GLY A 111 -16.14 14.16 -9.42
N GLY A 112 -16.65 15.32 -9.03
CA GLY A 112 -16.70 15.75 -7.62
C GLY A 112 -15.33 16.14 -7.06
N GLU A 113 -15.02 15.69 -5.84
CA GLU A 113 -13.79 16.03 -5.12
C GLU A 113 -12.69 14.96 -5.27
N TRP A 114 -12.95 13.89 -6.03
CA TRP A 114 -12.01 12.79 -6.24
C TRP A 114 -10.91 13.17 -7.22
N PRO A 115 -9.65 12.73 -7.00
CA PRO A 115 -8.60 13.00 -7.95
C PRO A 115 -8.84 12.20 -9.25
N ALA A 116 -8.46 12.79 -10.37
CA ALA A 116 -8.50 12.08 -11.65
C ALA A 116 -7.65 10.80 -11.55
N LEU A 117 -8.16 9.68 -12.06
CA LEU A 117 -7.44 8.41 -11.99
C LEU A 117 -6.09 8.49 -12.73
N ALA A 118 -5.98 9.36 -13.73
CA ALA A 118 -4.71 9.65 -14.41
C ALA A 118 -3.63 10.20 -13.46
N VAL A 119 -3.99 11.06 -12.50
CA VAL A 119 -3.05 11.59 -11.49
C VAL A 119 -2.59 10.50 -10.54
N VAL A 120 -3.53 9.68 -10.07
CA VAL A 120 -3.23 8.54 -9.18
C VAL A 120 -2.35 7.50 -9.90
N ALA A 121 -2.62 7.24 -11.18
CA ALA A 121 -1.83 6.34 -12.01
C ALA A 121 -0.42 6.87 -12.30
N ASP A 122 -0.28 8.17 -12.60
CA ASP A 122 1.04 8.80 -12.79
C ASP A 122 1.88 8.72 -11.51
N PHE A 123 1.28 9.02 -10.35
CA PHE A 123 1.95 8.85 -9.07
C PHE A 123 2.42 7.40 -8.84
N ALA A 124 1.54 6.42 -9.07
CA ALA A 124 1.87 5.01 -8.91
C ALA A 124 3.02 4.57 -9.83
N ALA A 125 2.99 5.02 -11.09
CA ALA A 125 4.03 4.72 -12.07
C ALA A 125 5.40 5.23 -11.59
N ARG A 126 5.46 6.47 -11.07
CA ARG A 126 6.68 7.08 -10.50
C ARG A 126 7.12 6.39 -9.22
N TYR A 127 6.17 6.11 -8.32
CA TYR A 127 6.45 5.55 -7.00
C TYR A 127 6.97 4.12 -7.05
N PHE A 128 6.41 3.30 -7.94
CA PHE A 128 6.79 1.89 -8.07
C PHE A 128 7.73 1.63 -9.25
N GLN A 129 7.94 2.59 -10.16
CA GLN A 129 8.64 2.40 -11.43
C GLN A 129 8.14 1.19 -12.23
N ILE A 130 6.83 0.96 -12.14
CA ILE A 130 6.14 -0.11 -12.84
C ILE A 130 5.12 0.54 -13.78
N PRO A 131 5.06 0.13 -15.06
CA PRO A 131 4.04 0.60 -15.98
C PRO A 131 2.63 0.41 -15.42
N ILE A 132 1.80 1.45 -15.55
CA ILE A 132 0.39 1.42 -15.14
C ILE A 132 -0.49 1.40 -16.38
N GLU A 133 -1.34 0.39 -16.51
CA GLU A 133 -2.39 0.33 -17.52
C GLU A 133 -3.72 0.73 -16.88
N ARG A 134 -4.44 1.69 -17.47
CA ARG A 134 -5.80 2.01 -17.03
C ARG A 134 -6.80 1.24 -17.89
N LEU A 135 -7.60 0.39 -17.27
CA LEU A 135 -8.64 -0.39 -17.93
C LEU A 135 -9.93 0.42 -18.09
N ALA A 136 -10.80 -0.02 -18.99
CA ALA A 136 -12.14 0.51 -19.11
C ALA A 136 -12.92 0.32 -17.78
N PRO A 137 -13.74 1.30 -17.36
CA PRO A 137 -14.56 1.16 -16.16
C PRO A 137 -15.49 -0.06 -16.21
N THR A 138 -15.76 -0.64 -15.03
CA THR A 138 -16.79 -1.66 -14.82
C THR A 138 -17.79 -1.21 -13.75
N THR A 139 -18.86 -1.97 -13.54
CA THR A 139 -19.82 -1.75 -12.46
C THR A 139 -19.71 -2.83 -11.37
N MET A 140 -20.20 -2.52 -10.17
CA MET A 140 -20.38 -3.49 -9.08
C MET A 140 -21.24 -4.68 -9.51
N ALA A 141 -22.31 -4.42 -10.28
CA ALA A 141 -23.20 -5.46 -10.81
C ALA A 141 -22.47 -6.42 -11.77
N ALA A 142 -21.62 -5.90 -12.66
CA ALA A 142 -20.83 -6.73 -13.58
C ALA A 142 -19.81 -7.63 -12.85
N LEU A 143 -19.37 -7.22 -11.66
CA LEU A 143 -18.51 -8.02 -10.78
C LEU A 143 -19.30 -8.97 -9.86
N LYS A 144 -20.64 -8.95 -9.92
CA LYS A 144 -21.54 -9.68 -9.01
C LYS A 144 -21.25 -9.36 -7.54
N ALA A 145 -20.88 -8.10 -7.26
CA ALA A 145 -20.58 -7.64 -5.92
C ALA A 145 -21.84 -7.68 -5.06
N ARG A 146 -21.76 -8.36 -3.91
CA ARG A 146 -22.84 -8.37 -2.93
C ARG A 146 -22.90 -7.02 -2.25
N LYS A 147 -24.11 -6.48 -2.12
CA LYS A 147 -24.37 -5.22 -1.42
C LYS A 147 -25.15 -5.43 -0.13
N ARG A 148 -24.95 -4.53 0.83
CA ARG A 148 -25.84 -4.30 1.97
C ARG A 148 -26.27 -2.84 1.97
N ASP A 149 -27.54 -2.63 2.30
CA ASP A 149 -28.14 -1.30 2.41
C ASP A 149 -27.77 -0.69 3.79
N ARG A 150 -27.31 0.56 3.78
CA ARG A 150 -27.02 1.36 4.99
C ARG A 150 -27.95 2.57 5.12
N GLY A 151 -29.06 2.58 4.37
CA GLY A 151 -30.04 3.65 4.27
C GLY A 151 -29.55 4.78 3.37
N ALA A 152 -28.53 5.51 3.80
CA ALA A 152 -28.00 6.68 3.08
C ALA A 152 -27.05 6.30 1.93
N TYR A 153 -26.48 5.09 1.95
CA TYR A 153 -25.54 4.60 0.93
C TYR A 153 -25.58 3.06 0.84
N ASP A 154 -25.16 2.53 -0.30
CA ASP A 154 -24.88 1.09 -0.46
C ASP A 154 -23.44 0.79 -0.03
N GLN A 155 -23.22 -0.38 0.58
CA GLN A 155 -21.89 -0.88 0.94
C GLN A 155 -21.64 -2.27 0.35
N TYR A 156 -20.44 -2.55 -0.15
CA TYR A 156 -20.15 -3.74 -0.94
C TYR A 156 -19.13 -4.71 -0.31
N ASP A 157 -19.37 -6.02 -0.46
CA ASP A 157 -18.49 -7.08 0.07
C ASP A 157 -17.24 -7.22 -0.80
N THR A 158 -16.08 -6.89 -0.22
CA THR A 158 -14.79 -6.91 -0.93
C THR A 158 -14.43 -8.29 -1.48
N ARG A 159 -14.83 -9.39 -0.84
CA ARG A 159 -14.50 -10.74 -1.29
C ARG A 159 -15.26 -11.11 -2.56
N THR A 160 -16.50 -10.65 -2.67
CA THR A 160 -17.30 -10.86 -3.89
C THR A 160 -16.79 -10.01 -5.05
N ILE A 161 -16.34 -8.79 -4.77
CA ILE A 161 -15.66 -7.93 -5.73
C ILE A 161 -14.39 -8.62 -6.27
N LEU A 162 -13.48 -9.05 -5.37
CA LEU A 162 -12.24 -9.74 -5.75
C LEU A 162 -12.52 -11.02 -6.55
N SER A 163 -13.55 -11.79 -6.18
CA SER A 163 -13.96 -12.99 -6.93
C SER A 163 -14.39 -12.65 -8.37
N GLY A 164 -15.10 -11.53 -8.57
CA GLY A 164 -15.47 -11.03 -9.90
C GLY A 164 -14.30 -10.44 -10.69
N MET A 165 -13.27 -9.93 -9.99
CA MET A 165 -12.05 -9.37 -10.59
C MET A 165 -11.05 -10.44 -11.04
N LYS A 166 -10.93 -11.55 -10.31
CA LYS A 166 -9.93 -12.60 -10.56
C LYS A 166 -9.89 -13.10 -12.02
N PRO A 167 -11.02 -13.38 -12.69
CA PRO A 167 -11.02 -13.79 -14.10
C PRO A 167 -10.63 -12.67 -15.09
N ARG A 168 -10.51 -11.43 -14.62
CA ARG A 168 -10.26 -10.23 -15.43
C ARG A 168 -8.82 -9.72 -15.31
N VAL A 169 -7.97 -10.36 -14.51
CA VAL A 169 -6.56 -9.98 -14.38
C VAL A 169 -5.88 -10.17 -15.74
N PRO A 170 -5.36 -9.12 -16.38
CA PRO A 170 -4.65 -9.27 -17.64
C PRO A 170 -3.46 -10.25 -17.50
N ALA A 171 -3.19 -11.02 -18.56
CA ALA A 171 -2.14 -12.04 -18.53
C ALA A 171 -0.76 -11.46 -18.20
N ASP A 172 -0.51 -10.24 -18.66
CA ASP A 172 0.74 -9.49 -18.47
C ASP A 172 0.75 -8.57 -17.24
N ALA A 173 -0.34 -8.53 -16.48
CA ALA A 173 -0.41 -7.76 -15.24
C ALA A 173 0.23 -8.54 -14.09
N TYR A 174 1.10 -7.86 -13.34
CA TYR A 174 1.51 -8.28 -12.01
C TYR A 174 0.30 -8.35 -11.08
N ALA A 175 -0.54 -7.32 -11.12
CA ALA A 175 -1.75 -7.22 -10.33
C ALA A 175 -2.82 -6.32 -10.96
N LEU A 176 -4.07 -6.59 -10.60
CA LEU A 176 -5.24 -5.78 -10.92
C LEU A 176 -5.71 -5.03 -9.67
N VAL A 177 -5.57 -3.71 -9.70
CA VAL A 177 -5.93 -2.79 -8.63
C VAL A 177 -7.22 -2.09 -9.01
N ALA A 178 -8.31 -2.41 -8.33
CA ALA A 178 -9.56 -1.70 -8.50
C ALA A 178 -9.66 -0.49 -7.58
N VAL A 179 -10.22 0.58 -8.11
CA VAL A 179 -10.54 1.78 -7.33
C VAL A 179 -12.05 1.99 -7.40
N THR A 180 -12.66 2.48 -6.32
CA THR A 180 -14.09 2.82 -6.30
C THR A 180 -14.37 3.99 -5.37
N THR A 181 -15.51 4.63 -5.57
CA THR A 181 -16.07 5.66 -4.68
C THR A 181 -17.23 5.11 -3.83
N SER A 182 -17.52 3.81 -3.93
CA SER A 182 -18.51 3.12 -3.09
C SER A 182 -17.88 2.57 -1.81
N ASP A 183 -18.63 2.53 -0.72
CA ASP A 183 -18.14 2.04 0.56
C ASP A 183 -17.97 0.50 0.58
N LEU A 184 -17.02 0.00 1.37
CA LEU A 184 -16.60 -1.41 1.36
C LEU A 184 -16.66 -2.05 2.74
N TYR A 185 -16.94 -3.36 2.79
CA TYR A 185 -16.83 -4.16 4.01
C TYR A 185 -16.21 -5.55 3.73
N PRO A 186 -15.41 -6.11 4.67
CA PRO A 186 -14.71 -7.38 4.43
C PRO A 186 -15.53 -8.61 4.86
N ALA A 187 -16.44 -8.46 5.83
CA ALA A 187 -17.29 -9.54 6.34
C ALA A 187 -18.53 -8.96 7.06
N PRO A 188 -19.63 -9.74 7.21
CA PRO A 188 -20.90 -9.22 7.75
C PRO A 188 -20.79 -8.49 9.09
N GLY A 189 -19.92 -8.94 10.00
CA GLY A 189 -19.73 -8.34 11.33
C GLY A 189 -18.82 -7.10 11.38
N TRP A 190 -18.26 -6.66 10.26
CA TRP A 190 -17.34 -5.52 10.21
C TRP A 190 -18.04 -4.24 9.77
N ASN A 191 -17.56 -3.11 10.28
CA ASN A 191 -18.08 -1.78 9.93
C ASN A 191 -17.71 -1.40 8.50
N PHE A 192 -16.41 -1.29 8.19
CA PHE A 192 -15.91 -0.99 6.85
C PHE A 192 -14.42 -1.31 6.72
N VAL A 193 -13.89 -1.21 5.50
CA VAL A 193 -12.45 -1.14 5.20
C VAL A 193 -12.21 -0.10 4.11
N PHE A 194 -11.03 0.53 4.10
CA PHE A 194 -10.59 1.36 2.97
C PHE A 194 -10.13 0.51 1.78
N GLY A 195 -9.65 -0.69 2.05
CA GLY A 195 -9.06 -1.57 1.07
C GLY A 195 -9.17 -3.04 1.45
N TYR A 196 -9.07 -3.90 0.44
CA TYR A 196 -8.88 -5.33 0.65
C TYR A 196 -8.17 -5.94 -0.56
N ALA A 197 -7.15 -6.76 -0.30
CA ALA A 197 -6.35 -7.37 -1.35
C ALA A 197 -6.10 -8.86 -1.10
N SER A 198 -5.98 -9.61 -2.18
CA SER A 198 -5.50 -10.99 -2.22
C SER A 198 -4.19 -11.01 -2.98
N PHE A 199 -3.09 -11.20 -2.26
CA PHE A 199 -1.76 -11.10 -2.85
C PHE A 199 -1.46 -12.26 -3.78
N ASP A 200 -1.90 -13.47 -3.41
CA ASP A 200 -1.71 -14.68 -4.22
C ASP A 200 -2.54 -14.62 -5.51
N GLU A 201 -3.74 -14.05 -5.44
CA GLU A 201 -4.65 -13.94 -6.58
C GLU A 201 -4.48 -12.66 -7.38
N ARG A 202 -3.56 -11.77 -6.97
CA ARG A 202 -3.14 -10.58 -7.70
C ARG A 202 -4.28 -9.58 -7.96
N VAL A 203 -5.21 -9.48 -7.01
CA VAL A 203 -6.36 -8.56 -7.05
C VAL A 203 -6.48 -7.77 -5.76
N GLY A 204 -6.80 -6.49 -5.86
CA GLY A 204 -7.13 -5.65 -4.71
C GLY A 204 -8.16 -4.59 -5.07
N VAL A 205 -9.02 -4.20 -4.13
CA VAL A 205 -10.00 -3.13 -4.31
C VAL A 205 -9.84 -2.09 -3.21
N TYR A 206 -9.82 -0.82 -3.59
CA TYR A 206 -9.65 0.33 -2.70
C TYR A 206 -10.78 1.33 -2.89
N SER A 207 -11.29 1.86 -1.78
CA SER A 207 -12.38 2.83 -1.78
C SER A 207 -11.93 4.18 -1.28
N PHE A 208 -12.31 5.21 -2.04
CA PHE A 208 -12.13 6.60 -1.63
C PHE A 208 -13.34 7.16 -0.88
N ALA A 209 -14.46 6.44 -0.82
CA ALA A 209 -15.76 6.92 -0.31
C ALA A 209 -15.65 7.71 1.00
N ARG A 210 -14.85 7.22 1.93
CA ARG A 210 -14.69 7.74 3.29
C ARG A 210 -13.65 8.85 3.44
N PHE A 211 -13.03 9.31 2.35
CA PHE A 211 -12.09 10.43 2.40
C PHE A 211 -12.75 11.80 2.25
N ASP A 212 -13.95 11.85 1.66
CA ASP A 212 -14.75 13.07 1.56
C ASP A 212 -15.52 13.31 2.87
N PRO A 213 -15.33 14.46 3.54
CA PRO A 213 -16.09 14.81 4.75
C PRO A 213 -17.61 14.73 4.55
N ALA A 214 -18.11 14.97 3.33
CA ALA A 214 -19.53 14.86 3.02
C ALA A 214 -20.10 13.44 3.25
N PHE A 215 -19.26 12.40 3.23
CA PHE A 215 -19.66 11.03 3.58
C PHE A 215 -20.19 10.94 5.02
N TYR A 216 -19.65 11.77 5.92
CA TYR A 216 -20.03 11.85 7.33
C TYR A 216 -21.05 12.96 7.61
N GLY A 217 -21.58 13.61 6.57
CA GLY A 217 -22.45 14.78 6.70
C GLY A 217 -21.70 16.05 7.13
N GLU A 218 -20.38 16.06 7.04
CA GLU A 218 -19.55 17.21 7.40
C GLU A 218 -19.37 18.17 6.21
N ALA A 219 -19.24 19.46 6.51
CA ALA A 219 -18.98 20.47 5.50
C ALA A 219 -17.57 20.31 4.92
N ARG A 220 -17.46 20.48 3.60
CA ARG A 220 -16.16 20.53 2.91
C ARG A 220 -15.49 21.89 3.20
N GLY A 221 -14.39 21.86 3.94
CA GLY A 221 -13.57 23.04 4.21
C GLY A 221 -12.57 23.36 3.08
N PRO A 222 -11.86 24.50 3.20
CA PRO A 222 -10.70 24.79 2.35
C PRO A 222 -9.67 23.65 2.40
N GLY A 223 -9.06 23.31 1.26
CA GLY A 223 -8.05 22.26 1.19
C GLY A 223 -8.58 20.82 1.18
N VAL A 224 -9.90 20.61 1.06
CA VAL A 224 -10.50 19.26 0.97
C VAL A 224 -9.91 18.44 -0.18
N ARG A 225 -9.70 19.03 -1.37
CA ARG A 225 -9.15 18.32 -2.54
C ARG A 225 -7.70 17.88 -2.33
N PRO A 226 -6.76 18.76 -1.94
CA PRO A 226 -5.41 18.33 -1.56
C PRO A 226 -5.40 17.22 -0.50
N LYS A 227 -6.28 17.31 0.50
CA LYS A 227 -6.38 16.31 1.57
C LYS A 227 -6.87 14.96 1.04
N ILE A 228 -7.93 14.94 0.22
CA ILE A 228 -8.43 13.72 -0.43
C ILE A 228 -7.36 13.12 -1.34
N LEU A 229 -6.69 13.95 -2.15
CA LEU A 229 -5.58 13.49 -3.00
C LEU A 229 -4.51 12.79 -2.16
N ARG A 230 -4.00 13.44 -1.10
CA ARG A 230 -2.99 12.85 -0.21
C ARG A 230 -3.44 11.50 0.35
N ARG A 231 -4.69 11.40 0.82
CA ARG A 231 -5.27 10.14 1.34
C ARG A 231 -5.35 9.05 0.27
N CYS A 232 -5.79 9.40 -0.94
CA CYS A 232 -5.83 8.49 -2.09
C CYS A 232 -4.42 7.96 -2.45
N LEU A 233 -3.42 8.83 -2.51
CA LEU A 233 -2.04 8.45 -2.81
C LEU A 233 -1.45 7.58 -1.69
N GLY A 234 -1.70 7.94 -0.43
CA GLY A 234 -1.23 7.18 0.72
C GLY A 234 -1.83 5.78 0.79
N LEU A 235 -3.15 5.65 0.65
CA LEU A 235 -3.83 4.35 0.59
C LEU A 235 -3.29 3.50 -0.56
N LEU A 236 -3.15 4.08 -1.75
CA LEU A 236 -2.61 3.38 -2.90
C LEU A 236 -1.22 2.79 -2.60
N VAL A 237 -0.32 3.60 -2.05
CA VAL A 237 1.03 3.15 -1.73
C VAL A 237 1.03 2.05 -0.68
N HIS A 238 0.26 2.23 0.39
CA HIS A 238 0.17 1.28 1.49
C HIS A 238 -0.29 -0.09 0.97
N GLU A 239 -1.38 -0.09 0.22
CA GLU A 239 -2.03 -1.31 -0.21
C GLU A 239 -1.29 -2.01 -1.35
N VAL A 240 -0.76 -1.26 -2.33
CA VAL A 240 0.12 -1.83 -3.36
C VAL A 240 1.44 -2.31 -2.74
N GLY A 241 1.93 -1.66 -1.69
CA GLY A 241 3.05 -2.13 -0.89
C GLY A 241 2.80 -3.53 -0.33
N HIS A 242 1.61 -3.78 0.21
CA HIS A 242 1.21 -5.12 0.64
C HIS A 242 1.20 -6.13 -0.51
N MET A 243 0.83 -5.73 -1.73
CA MET A 243 0.88 -6.62 -2.90
C MET A 243 2.31 -7.13 -3.17
N PHE A 244 3.33 -6.29 -2.93
CA PHE A 244 4.73 -6.68 -3.00
C PHE A 244 5.25 -7.43 -1.77
N GLY A 245 4.37 -7.79 -0.82
CA GLY A 245 4.69 -8.58 0.38
C GLY A 245 5.18 -7.77 1.57
N LEU A 246 5.09 -6.43 1.54
CA LEU A 246 5.46 -5.61 2.70
C LEU A 246 4.39 -5.77 3.78
N TYR A 247 4.78 -6.04 5.02
CA TYR A 247 3.85 -5.98 6.16
C TYR A 247 3.78 -4.56 6.73
N HIS A 248 2.85 -4.37 7.68
CA HIS A 248 2.84 -3.16 8.49
C HIS A 248 4.23 -2.91 9.11
N CYS A 249 4.72 -1.68 8.96
CA CYS A 249 5.99 -1.27 9.50
C CYS A 249 5.81 -0.87 10.97
N VAL A 250 6.63 -1.44 11.84
CA VAL A 250 6.68 -1.12 13.28
C VAL A 250 8.01 -0.48 13.69
N HIS A 251 8.86 -0.14 12.72
CA HIS A 251 10.23 0.31 12.96
C HIS A 251 10.37 1.83 12.89
N PHE A 252 9.79 2.45 11.88
CA PHE A 252 9.92 3.88 11.57
C PHE A 252 8.55 4.48 11.28
N HIS A 253 8.48 5.81 11.32
CA HIS A 253 7.34 6.55 10.80
C HIS A 253 7.33 6.42 9.26
N CYS A 254 6.37 5.69 8.73
CA CYS A 254 6.39 5.10 7.39
C CYS A 254 4.97 5.02 6.83
N ILE A 255 4.82 5.17 5.51
CA ILE A 255 3.52 4.95 4.85
C ILE A 255 2.93 3.54 5.09
N MET A 256 3.79 2.56 5.39
CA MET A 256 3.37 1.20 5.74
C MET A 256 2.98 1.03 7.22
N ASN A 257 2.90 2.08 8.05
CA ASN A 257 2.38 1.92 9.41
C ASN A 257 0.90 1.51 9.36
N GLY A 258 0.49 0.57 10.20
CA GLY A 258 -0.93 0.25 10.37
C GLY A 258 -1.69 1.46 10.90
N CYS A 259 -2.97 1.57 10.57
CA CYS A 259 -3.77 2.74 10.86
C CYS A 259 -5.21 2.35 11.22
N ASN A 260 -5.76 2.94 12.27
CA ASN A 260 -7.11 2.67 12.76
C ASN A 260 -8.13 3.76 12.39
N HIS A 261 -7.67 5.00 12.17
CA HIS A 261 -8.54 6.14 11.87
C HIS A 261 -7.87 7.18 10.97
N LEU A 262 -8.66 8.05 10.34
CA LEU A 262 -8.17 9.00 9.34
C LEU A 262 -7.09 9.95 9.87
N ASP A 263 -7.21 10.44 11.11
CA ASP A 263 -6.17 11.32 11.66
C ASP A 263 -4.83 10.60 11.88
N GLU A 264 -4.82 9.29 12.15
CA GLU A 264 -3.59 8.51 12.23
C GLU A 264 -2.97 8.35 10.83
N SER A 265 -3.80 8.08 9.81
CA SER A 265 -3.39 8.04 8.41
C SER A 265 -2.83 9.38 7.93
N ASP A 266 -3.49 10.49 8.28
CA ASP A 266 -3.12 11.84 7.85
C ASP A 266 -1.76 12.27 8.45
N ARG A 267 -1.38 11.75 9.62
CA ARG A 267 -0.06 11.99 10.23
C ARG A 267 1.06 11.20 9.56
N ALA A 268 0.76 10.07 8.91
CA ALA A 268 1.75 9.22 8.27
C ALA A 268 2.39 9.91 7.05
N PRO A 269 3.69 9.67 6.77
CA PRO A 269 4.32 10.21 5.59
C PRO A 269 3.88 9.46 4.32
N LEU A 270 3.97 10.07 3.14
CA LEU A 270 3.79 9.35 1.86
C LEU A 270 5.00 8.47 1.47
N HIS A 271 6.10 8.55 2.21
CA HIS A 271 7.35 7.87 1.88
C HIS A 271 7.53 6.57 2.67
N LEU A 272 8.21 5.61 2.03
CA LEU A 272 8.73 4.42 2.69
C LEU A 272 9.95 4.78 3.54
N CYS A 273 9.99 4.25 4.76
CA CYS A 273 11.19 4.26 5.59
C CYS A 273 12.28 3.36 4.99
N PRO A 274 13.53 3.41 5.48
CA PRO A 274 14.64 2.70 4.85
C PRO A 274 14.45 1.18 4.81
N VAL A 275 13.84 0.59 5.85
CA VAL A 275 13.52 -0.85 5.87
C VAL A 275 12.54 -1.20 4.75
N CYS A 276 11.45 -0.44 4.61
CA CYS A 276 10.42 -0.74 3.61
C CYS A 276 10.86 -0.37 2.20
N ARG A 277 11.66 0.69 2.05
CA ARG A 277 12.29 1.09 0.78
C ARG A 277 13.24 0.02 0.27
N ARG A 278 14.09 -0.55 1.15
CA ARG A 278 14.97 -1.69 0.82
C ARG A 278 14.18 -2.94 0.44
N LYS A 279 13.12 -3.27 1.19
CA LYS A 279 12.22 -4.40 0.85
C LYS A 279 11.59 -4.22 -0.53
N LEU A 280 11.02 -3.05 -0.80
CA LEU A 280 10.41 -2.77 -2.10
C LEU A 280 11.46 -2.80 -3.22
N GLN A 281 12.63 -2.21 -3.02
CA GLN A 281 13.70 -2.21 -4.02
C GLN A 281 14.17 -3.64 -4.33
N TYR A 282 14.26 -4.51 -3.32
CA TYR A 282 14.55 -5.93 -3.53
C TYR A 282 13.42 -6.66 -4.29
N ALA A 283 12.17 -6.25 -4.11
CA ALA A 283 11.01 -6.90 -4.74
C ALA A 283 10.85 -6.55 -6.22
N ILE A 284 11.15 -5.30 -6.60
CA ILE A 284 10.84 -4.77 -7.94
C ILE A 284 12.00 -4.08 -8.65
N ALA A 285 13.18 -4.03 -8.02
CA ALA A 285 14.42 -3.49 -8.59
C ALA A 285 14.32 -2.06 -9.17
N PHE A 286 13.51 -1.19 -8.55
CA PHE A 286 13.45 0.21 -8.96
C PHE A 286 14.79 0.92 -8.74
N ASP A 287 15.07 1.94 -9.53
CA ASP A 287 16.22 2.83 -9.36
C ASP A 287 15.90 3.92 -8.31
N PRO A 288 16.57 3.97 -7.15
CA PRO A 288 16.22 4.95 -6.11
C PRO A 288 16.41 6.41 -6.54
N ALA A 289 17.42 6.75 -7.33
CA ALA A 289 17.67 8.12 -7.76
C ALA A 289 16.59 8.59 -8.75
N VAL A 290 16.24 7.75 -9.73
CA VAL A 290 15.16 8.03 -10.68
C VAL A 290 13.84 8.20 -9.92
N ARG A 291 13.57 7.32 -8.95
CA ARG A 291 12.34 7.35 -8.14
C ARG A 291 12.21 8.67 -7.39
N GLU A 292 13.22 9.04 -6.61
CA GLU A 292 13.15 10.25 -5.79
C GLU A 292 13.08 11.52 -6.63
N ARG A 293 13.74 11.55 -7.81
CA ARG A 293 13.59 12.66 -8.77
C ARG A 293 12.15 12.79 -9.25
N GLN A 294 11.56 11.68 -9.71
CA GLN A 294 10.19 11.67 -10.23
C GLN A 294 9.15 12.00 -9.14
N LEU A 295 9.38 11.55 -7.90
CA LEU A 295 8.53 11.87 -6.76
C LEU A 295 8.64 13.35 -6.38
N ALA A 296 9.85 13.92 -6.32
CA ALA A 296 10.03 15.34 -6.06
C ALA A 296 9.31 16.22 -7.09
N GLU A 297 9.41 15.87 -8.37
CA GLU A 297 8.67 16.54 -9.46
C GLU A 297 7.15 16.44 -9.26
N PHE A 298 6.64 15.24 -8.97
CA PHE A 298 5.21 15.04 -8.75
C PHE A 298 4.71 15.85 -7.56
N PHE A 299 5.43 15.81 -6.43
CA PHE A 299 5.03 16.52 -5.22
C PHE A 299 5.05 18.04 -5.41
N ARG A 300 6.03 18.59 -6.11
CA ARG A 300 6.03 20.02 -6.50
C ARG A 300 4.83 20.39 -7.35
N ALA A 301 4.47 19.56 -8.33
CA ALA A 301 3.35 19.82 -9.22
C ALA A 301 1.97 19.76 -8.52
N HIS A 302 1.91 19.22 -7.30
CA HIS A 302 0.67 19.06 -6.53
C HIS A 302 0.72 19.76 -5.16
N ASP A 303 1.56 20.80 -5.02
CA ASP A 303 1.68 21.63 -3.81
C ASP A 303 2.02 20.84 -2.52
N MET A 304 2.74 19.73 -2.65
CA MET A 304 3.20 18.90 -1.52
C MET A 304 4.66 19.20 -1.18
N ALA A 305 4.93 20.45 -0.75
CA ALA A 305 6.29 20.97 -0.59
C ALA A 305 7.17 20.14 0.37
N ASP A 306 6.62 19.67 1.50
CA ASP A 306 7.37 18.88 2.48
C ASP A 306 7.78 17.50 1.92
N ASP A 307 6.88 16.83 1.21
CA ASP A 307 7.18 15.53 0.57
C ASP A 307 8.17 15.72 -0.59
N ALA A 308 8.06 16.81 -1.36
CA ALA A 308 9.03 17.16 -2.39
C ALA A 308 10.43 17.36 -1.81
N ALA A 309 10.55 18.18 -0.76
CA ALA A 309 11.82 18.48 -0.11
C ALA A 309 12.46 17.23 0.49
N ARG A 310 11.65 16.30 1.04
CA ARG A 310 12.15 15.01 1.53
C ARG A 310 12.73 14.15 0.40
N SER A 311 12.03 14.04 -0.74
CA SER A 311 12.55 13.31 -1.90
C SER A 311 13.83 13.95 -2.45
N GLU A 312 13.92 15.28 -2.49
CA GLU A 312 15.13 15.98 -2.97
C GLU A 312 16.34 15.76 -2.07
N ARG A 313 16.17 15.76 -0.75
CA ARG A 313 17.26 15.45 0.20
C ARG A 313 17.77 14.02 0.02
N LEU A 314 16.88 13.05 -0.12
CA LEU A 314 17.27 11.66 -0.35
C LEU A 314 17.95 11.50 -1.72
N LEU A 315 17.44 12.14 -2.77
CA LEU A 315 18.07 12.17 -4.08
C LEU A 315 19.50 12.74 -4.01
N ALA A 316 19.68 13.87 -3.33
CA ALA A 316 20.99 14.50 -3.17
C ALA A 316 21.98 13.56 -2.46
N ALA A 317 21.54 12.84 -1.42
CA ALA A 317 22.37 11.85 -0.75
C ALA A 317 22.78 10.70 -1.67
N ILE A 318 21.84 10.16 -2.48
CA ILE A 318 22.11 9.07 -3.42
C ILE A 318 23.10 9.50 -4.50
N VAL A 319 22.86 10.66 -5.12
CA VAL A 319 23.70 11.18 -6.22
C VAL A 319 25.10 11.53 -5.72
N SER A 320 25.24 12.05 -4.51
CA SER A 320 26.54 12.39 -3.93
C SER A 320 27.38 11.15 -3.57
N ALA A 321 26.72 10.01 -3.33
CA ALA A 321 27.37 8.75 -3.03
C ALA A 321 27.68 7.92 -4.28
N ALA A 322 27.01 8.18 -5.41
CA ALA A 322 27.23 7.46 -6.64
C ALA A 322 28.68 7.63 -7.13
N PRO A 323 29.35 6.56 -7.61
CA PRO A 323 30.69 6.67 -8.17
C PRO A 323 30.67 7.64 -9.36
N ALA A 324 31.72 8.44 -9.51
CA ALA A 324 31.89 9.28 -10.68
C ALA A 324 31.87 8.41 -11.95
N PRO A 325 31.24 8.89 -13.05
CA PRO A 325 31.08 8.11 -14.28
C PRO A 325 32.40 7.74 -14.94
#